data_AF-N9WLP5-F1
#
_entry.id   AF-N9WLP5-F1
#
_cell.length_a   1.000
_cell.length_b   1.000
_cell.length_c   1.000
_cell.angle_alpha   90.00
_cell.angle_beta   90.00
_cell.angle_gamma   90.00
#
_symmetry.space_group_name_H-M   'P 1'
#
loop_
_entity.id
_entity.type
_entity.pdbx_description
1 polymer ?
#
loop_
_entity_poly.entity_id
_entity_poly.type
_entity_poly.pdbx_seq_one_letter_code
_entity_poly.pdbx_strand_id
1 'polypeptide(L)'
;MKLVYKNFTICSKAEGSIPVCDTTCVPQLQENLMNSTLQLYLLLDTIYAGYMQVTLQSARTVTIAMRLANIGKNFALLHRQYVYMLLFYVLYRWDIEQVMMEVHAKEQQLQENLVQLGFQRIEYEQEHPAIAKTPLLYRLQKSDFNRTDNQDATELQKLSLEQLWELFPIVIRPYNEQYTAWYDAQRLRLQSLLKASIVRISHMGSTAVKGLEAKPCVDILLETDTRHPQKLIKTLTRDGWILMSRKQEEQGEILCFNKGYTALGFADRVFHLHVRYPAAWGELYFCEYLRTHDAVCRKYAALKKELAQTYRRDRDGYTQAKTECIEEITKLARAELSDKFIIK
;
A
#
# COMPACT_ATOMS: atom_id res chain seq x y z
N MET A 1 0.62 1.34 21.71
CA MET A 1 1.10 1.33 20.30
C MET A 1 2.61 1.54 20.28
N LYS A 2 3.37 0.85 19.41
CA LYS A 2 4.82 1.08 19.21
C LYS A 2 5.18 0.84 17.72
N LEU A 3 5.72 1.85 17.05
CA LEU A 3 6.27 1.79 15.70
C LEU A 3 7.77 2.05 15.80
N VAL A 4 8.60 1.27 15.11
CA VAL A 4 10.07 1.41 15.15
C VAL A 4 10.61 1.51 13.73
N TYR A 5 11.46 2.49 13.46
CA TYR A 5 12.18 2.61 12.20
C TYR A 5 13.63 3.04 12.48
N LYS A 6 14.59 2.14 12.20
CA LYS A 6 16.00 2.30 12.61
C LYS A 6 16.08 2.60 14.12
N ASN A 7 16.63 3.74 14.49
CA ASN A 7 16.73 4.23 15.86
C ASN A 7 15.50 5.04 16.32
N PHE A 8 14.48 5.19 15.49
CA PHE A 8 13.28 5.94 15.82
C PHE A 8 12.18 5.05 16.36
N THR A 9 11.47 5.54 17.37
CA THR A 9 10.27 4.87 17.89
C THR A 9 9.14 5.88 18.08
N ILE A 10 7.95 5.57 17.58
CA ILE A 10 6.70 6.27 17.91
C ILE A 10 5.88 5.36 18.81
N CYS A 11 5.53 5.79 20.02
CA CYS A 11 4.73 4.98 20.92
C CYS A 11 3.62 5.77 21.63
N SER A 12 2.59 5.08 22.10
CA SER A 12 1.54 5.66 22.93
C SER A 12 1.60 5.03 24.33
N LYS A 13 1.36 5.83 25.38
CA LYS A 13 1.27 5.32 26.77
C LYS A 13 0.02 4.45 27.00
N ALA A 14 -1.04 4.65 26.21
CA ALA A 14 -2.26 3.84 26.24
C ALA A 14 -2.31 2.88 25.05
N GLU A 15 -2.72 1.63 25.26
CA GLU A 15 -3.27 0.79 24.19
C GLU A 15 -4.64 1.34 23.80
N GLY A 16 -4.66 2.25 22.82
CA GLY A 16 -5.91 2.81 22.30
C GLY A 16 -5.74 3.16 20.84
N SER A 17 -6.46 2.48 19.96
CA SER A 17 -6.85 3.02 18.66
C SER A 17 -7.69 4.26 18.92
N ILE A 18 -7.48 5.36 18.17
CA ILE A 18 -8.62 6.26 17.92
C ILE A 18 -9.65 5.37 17.22
N PRO A 19 -10.86 5.19 17.77
CA PRO A 19 -11.91 4.42 17.09
C PRO A 19 -12.25 5.12 15.79
N VAL A 20 -11.67 4.64 14.70
CA VAL A 20 -12.12 4.98 13.36
C VAL A 20 -13.37 4.16 13.16
N CYS A 21 -14.50 4.86 13.04
CA CYS A 21 -15.75 4.24 12.67
C CYS A 21 -15.55 3.54 11.33
N ASP A 22 -15.57 2.20 11.33
CA ASP A 22 -15.79 1.44 10.11
C ASP A 22 -17.07 1.99 9.46
N THR A 23 -17.17 1.99 8.14
CA THR A 23 -18.30 2.58 7.39
C THR A 23 -19.69 2.00 7.73
N THR A 24 -19.73 1.01 8.63
CA THR A 24 -20.92 0.39 9.22
C THR A 24 -21.32 0.98 10.59
N CYS A 25 -20.57 1.94 11.15
CA CYS A 25 -20.81 2.49 12.48
C CYS A 25 -21.91 3.58 12.46
N VAL A 26 -22.84 3.47 13.41
CA VAL A 26 -24.03 4.31 13.56
C VAL A 26 -23.65 5.79 13.79
N PRO A 27 -24.34 6.78 13.19
CA PRO A 27 -24.02 8.21 13.32
C PRO A 27 -23.87 8.73 14.76
N GLN A 28 -24.57 8.13 15.73
CA GLN A 28 -24.52 8.50 17.15
C GLN A 28 -23.18 8.20 17.85
N LEU A 29 -22.39 7.24 17.34
CA LEU A 29 -21.03 6.98 17.84
C LEU A 29 -20.02 8.01 17.31
N GLN A 30 -20.29 8.63 16.14
CA GLN A 30 -19.39 9.61 15.54
C GLN A 30 -19.35 10.93 16.32
N GLU A 31 -20.47 11.39 16.89
CA GLU A 31 -20.51 12.60 17.73
C GLU A 31 -19.75 12.43 19.06
N ASN A 32 -19.83 11.26 19.69
CA ASN A 32 -19.18 10.99 20.98
C ASN A 32 -17.64 10.89 20.91
N LEU A 33 -17.09 10.78 19.69
CA LEU A 33 -15.66 10.63 19.43
C LEU A 33 -14.99 11.89 18.89
N MET A 34 -15.77 12.92 18.52
CA MET A 34 -15.27 14.24 18.12
C MET A 34 -14.37 14.82 19.22
N ASN A 35 -13.23 15.40 18.84
CA ASN A 35 -12.18 15.93 19.73
C ASN A 35 -11.40 14.89 20.56
N SER A 36 -11.63 13.60 20.34
CA SER A 36 -10.78 12.55 20.91
C SER A 36 -9.34 12.78 20.50
N THR A 37 -8.45 12.71 21.48
CA THR A 37 -7.04 13.05 21.30
C THR A 37 -6.17 11.85 21.63
N LEU A 38 -5.29 11.48 20.70
CA LEU A 38 -4.23 10.51 20.94
C LEU A 38 -2.88 11.23 21.06
N GLN A 39 -2.19 10.98 22.16
CA GLN A 39 -0.82 11.44 22.34
C GLN A 39 0.18 10.35 21.98
N LEU A 40 1.08 10.68 21.04
CA LEU A 40 2.15 9.84 20.55
C LEU A 40 3.49 10.42 21.00
N TYR A 41 4.28 9.63 21.71
CA TYR A 41 5.64 9.95 22.13
C TYR A 41 6.62 9.54 21.04
N LEU A 42 7.56 10.45 20.77
CA LEU A 42 8.62 10.27 19.79
C LEU A 42 9.91 9.97 20.55
N LEU A 43 10.65 8.97 20.09
CA LEU A 43 11.93 8.54 20.64
C LEU A 43 12.95 8.44 19.50
N LEU A 44 14.17 8.92 19.73
CA LEU A 44 15.33 8.79 18.84
C LEU A 44 16.48 8.16 19.63
N ASP A 45 17.04 7.05 19.16
CA ASP A 45 18.04 6.26 19.90
C ASP A 45 17.57 5.94 21.33
N THR A 46 16.26 5.69 21.50
CA THR A 46 15.57 5.51 22.80
C THR A 46 15.46 6.75 23.69
N ILE A 47 15.96 7.91 23.24
CA ILE A 47 15.87 9.20 23.94
C ILE A 47 14.58 9.92 23.55
N TYR A 48 13.89 10.50 24.53
CA TYR A 48 12.67 11.26 24.30
C TYR A 48 12.93 12.48 23.40
N ALA A 49 12.28 12.46 22.23
CA ALA A 49 12.39 13.48 21.19
C ALA A 49 11.25 14.52 21.26
N GLY A 50 10.15 14.18 21.92
CA GLY A 50 8.97 15.04 21.99
C GLY A 50 7.69 14.23 21.85
N TYR A 51 6.60 14.92 21.59
CA TYR A 51 5.31 14.29 21.40
C TYR A 51 4.54 14.91 20.26
N MET A 52 3.51 14.19 19.87
CA MET A 52 2.54 14.59 18.89
C MET A 52 1.16 14.32 19.43
N GLN A 53 0.25 15.23 19.14
CA GLN A 53 -1.12 15.19 19.55
C GLN A 53 -1.98 15.09 18.30
N VAL A 54 -2.65 13.96 18.12
CA VAL A 54 -3.56 13.70 17.00
C VAL A 54 -4.99 13.83 17.52
N THR A 55 -5.73 14.80 16.99
CA THR A 55 -7.11 15.10 17.39
C THR A 55 -8.05 14.80 16.23
N LEU A 56 -9.05 13.95 16.48
CA LEU A 56 -10.09 13.64 15.52
C LEU A 56 -11.04 14.85 15.38
N GLN A 57 -11.10 15.43 14.17
CA GLN A 57 -11.96 16.57 13.86
C GLN A 57 -13.27 16.13 13.21
N SER A 58 -13.23 15.03 12.47
CA SER A 58 -14.38 14.37 11.85
C SER A 58 -14.07 12.89 11.64
N ALA A 59 -15.02 12.10 11.14
CA ALA A 59 -14.79 10.68 10.83
C ALA A 59 -13.60 10.42 9.87
N ARG A 60 -13.22 11.40 9.06
CA ARG A 60 -12.16 11.27 8.03
C ARG A 60 -11.14 12.40 8.02
N THR A 61 -11.14 13.24 9.05
CA THR A 61 -10.23 14.39 9.18
C THR A 61 -9.59 14.39 10.56
N VAL A 62 -8.27 14.55 10.59
CA VAL A 62 -7.55 14.77 11.86
C VAL A 62 -6.71 16.03 11.80
N THR A 63 -6.51 16.63 12.97
CA THR A 63 -5.49 17.66 13.21
C THR A 63 -4.35 17.05 14.00
N ILE A 64 -3.12 17.39 13.61
CA ILE A 64 -1.90 16.93 14.23
C ILE A 64 -1.12 18.16 14.69
N ALA A 65 -0.94 18.28 16.01
CA ALA A 65 -0.01 19.22 16.60
C ALA A 65 1.26 18.48 17.03
N MET A 66 2.42 18.94 16.58
CA MET A 66 3.70 18.34 16.94
C MET A 66 4.46 19.26 17.89
N ARG A 67 4.98 18.71 18.98
CA ARG A 67 5.71 19.44 20.04
C ARG A 67 7.02 18.73 20.32
N LEU A 68 8.07 19.23 19.71
CA LEU A 68 9.41 18.64 19.77
C LEU A 68 10.18 19.19 20.97
N ALA A 69 10.81 18.30 21.73
CA ALA A 69 11.60 18.68 22.89
C ALA A 69 13.07 18.85 22.46
N ASN A 70 13.45 20.09 22.13
CA ASN A 70 14.82 20.58 22.10
C ASN A 70 15.89 19.66 21.45
N ILE A 71 15.56 19.09 20.29
CA ILE A 71 16.51 18.32 19.50
C ILE A 71 17.09 19.30 18.49
N GLY A 72 18.36 19.65 18.67
CA GLY A 72 19.08 20.56 17.77
C GLY A 72 19.11 20.07 16.32
N LYS A 73 19.96 20.72 15.50
CA LYS A 73 20.12 20.59 14.03
C LYS A 73 20.00 19.17 13.40
N ASN A 74 20.09 18.09 14.17
CA ASN A 74 19.90 16.71 13.71
C ASN A 74 18.44 16.31 13.45
N PHE A 75 17.44 16.93 14.09
CA PHE A 75 16.03 16.60 13.82
C PHE A 75 15.55 17.13 12.45
N ALA A 76 16.18 18.21 11.98
CA ALA A 76 16.00 18.82 10.65
C ALA A 76 16.09 17.78 9.51
N LEU A 77 17.05 16.84 9.61
CA LEU A 77 17.28 15.79 8.62
C LEU A 77 16.24 14.66 8.67
N LEU A 78 15.53 14.52 9.78
CA LEU A 78 14.71 13.35 10.09
C LEU A 78 13.20 13.64 9.95
N HIS A 79 12.78 14.91 9.97
CA HIS A 79 11.37 15.34 9.83
C HIS A 79 10.62 14.61 8.71
N ARG A 80 11.25 14.46 7.54
CA ARG A 80 10.59 13.90 6.37
C ARG A 80 10.16 12.44 6.63
N GLN A 81 11.04 11.62 7.20
CA GLN A 81 10.75 10.21 7.50
C GLN A 81 9.73 10.05 8.65
N TYR A 82 9.76 10.94 9.65
CA TYR A 82 8.74 10.95 10.72
C TYR A 82 7.36 11.32 10.22
N VAL A 83 7.24 12.41 9.47
CA VAL A 83 5.98 12.86 8.90
C VAL A 83 5.46 11.80 7.94
N TYR A 84 6.33 11.13 7.19
CA TYR A 84 5.98 9.96 6.41
C TYR A 84 5.36 8.84 7.25
N MET A 85 6.05 8.34 8.26
CA MET A 85 5.57 7.23 9.10
C MET A 85 4.26 7.56 9.81
N LEU A 86 4.08 8.82 10.18
CA LEU A 86 2.86 9.35 10.74
C LEU A 86 1.72 9.40 9.72
N LEU A 87 1.96 10.01 8.57
CA LEU A 87 0.99 10.13 7.50
C LEU A 87 0.50 8.75 7.06
N PHE A 88 1.38 7.75 7.02
CA PHE A 88 0.96 6.37 6.78
C PHE A 88 -0.07 5.91 7.81
N TYR A 89 0.27 6.07 9.08
CA TYR A 89 -0.55 5.58 10.17
C TYR A 89 -1.91 6.29 10.18
N VAL A 90 -1.90 7.60 9.99
CA VAL A 90 -3.11 8.43 10.03
C VAL A 90 -3.93 8.28 8.75
N LEU A 91 -3.36 8.48 7.56
CA LEU A 91 -4.14 8.43 6.31
C LEU A 91 -4.66 7.03 5.97
N TYR A 92 -3.84 5.99 6.19
CA TYR A 92 -4.13 4.67 5.62
C TYR A 92 -4.59 3.66 6.66
N ARG A 93 -3.96 3.60 7.85
CA ARG A 93 -4.42 2.65 8.89
C ARG A 93 -5.75 3.08 9.49
N TRP A 94 -6.00 4.38 9.53
CA TRP A 94 -7.20 4.98 10.09
C TRP A 94 -8.20 5.49 9.04
N ASP A 95 -8.00 5.15 7.75
CA ASP A 95 -8.87 5.57 6.63
C ASP A 95 -9.22 7.09 6.64
N ILE A 96 -8.24 7.92 7.01
CA ILE A 96 -8.39 9.38 7.05
C ILE A 96 -8.14 9.94 5.65
N GLU A 97 -9.05 10.78 5.17
CA GLU A 97 -8.94 11.42 3.85
C GLU A 97 -8.19 12.75 3.91
N GLN A 98 -8.11 13.39 5.09
CA GLN A 98 -7.47 14.69 5.25
C GLN A 98 -6.68 14.80 6.56
N VAL A 99 -5.46 15.34 6.46
CA VAL A 99 -4.60 15.65 7.61
C VAL A 99 -4.32 17.14 7.65
N MET A 100 -4.58 17.75 8.81
CA MET A 100 -4.22 19.11 9.14
C MET A 100 -2.99 19.09 10.07
N MET A 101 -1.98 19.89 9.77
CA MET A 101 -0.78 20.03 10.59
C MET A 101 -0.64 21.45 11.12
N GLU A 102 -0.57 21.57 12.45
CA GLU A 102 -0.24 22.80 13.15
C GLU A 102 1.27 22.89 13.36
N VAL A 103 1.88 23.96 12.83
CA VAL A 103 3.34 24.16 12.83
C VAL A 103 3.68 25.53 13.39
N HIS A 104 4.66 25.60 14.29
CA HIS A 104 5.08 26.89 14.82
C HIS A 104 5.85 27.68 13.73
N ALA A 105 5.63 28.99 13.63
CA ALA A 105 6.25 29.82 12.59
C ALA A 105 7.79 29.79 12.57
N LYS A 106 8.42 29.47 13.71
CA LYS A 106 9.87 29.32 13.87
C LYS A 106 10.44 28.01 13.29
N GLU A 107 9.60 27.02 12.97
CA GLU A 107 10.03 25.71 12.48
C GLU A 107 10.15 25.70 10.94
N GLN A 108 11.06 26.49 10.39
CA GLN A 108 11.19 26.67 8.92
C GLN A 108 11.44 25.34 8.17
N GLN A 109 12.32 24.47 8.69
CA GLN A 109 12.62 23.20 8.05
C GLN A 109 11.40 22.27 7.97
N LEU A 110 10.55 22.26 9.00
CA LEU A 110 9.32 21.46 9.01
C LEU A 110 8.36 21.98 7.93
N GLN A 111 8.21 23.29 7.80
CA GLN A 111 7.38 23.91 6.76
C GLN A 111 7.82 23.50 5.36
N GLU A 112 9.12 23.59 5.05
CA GLU A 112 9.68 23.14 3.77
C GLU A 112 9.41 21.65 3.49
N ASN A 113 9.62 20.81 4.51
CA ASN A 113 9.35 19.38 4.40
C ASN A 113 7.87 19.09 4.13
N LEU A 114 6.95 19.80 4.79
CA LEU A 114 5.51 19.63 4.55
C LEU A 114 5.13 20.00 3.11
N VAL A 115 5.65 21.11 2.59
CA VAL A 115 5.41 21.50 1.19
C VAL A 115 5.96 20.45 0.22
N GLN A 116 7.18 19.94 0.45
CA GLN A 116 7.75 18.85 -0.35
C GLN A 116 6.97 17.54 -0.26
N LEU A 117 6.24 17.33 0.83
CA LEU A 117 5.34 16.19 1.05
C LEU A 117 3.95 16.40 0.44
N GLY A 118 3.71 17.53 -0.22
CA GLY A 118 2.44 17.85 -0.87
C GLY A 118 1.44 18.57 0.02
N PHE A 119 1.81 18.97 1.24
CA PHE A 119 0.92 19.81 2.06
C PHE A 119 0.81 21.20 1.46
N GLN A 120 -0.42 21.71 1.44
CA GLN A 120 -0.75 23.09 1.09
C GLN A 120 -0.91 23.91 2.37
N ARG A 121 -0.26 25.07 2.43
CA ARG A 121 -0.50 26.02 3.51
C ARG A 121 -1.91 26.60 3.39
N ILE A 122 -2.65 26.64 4.49
CA ILE A 122 -3.92 27.36 4.55
C ILE A 122 -3.63 28.78 5.07
N GLU A 123 -4.02 29.77 4.27
CA GLU A 123 -4.00 31.17 4.69
C GLU A 123 -5.31 31.48 5.43
N TYR A 124 -5.21 32.08 6.61
CA TYR A 124 -6.35 32.69 7.27
C TYR A 124 -6.46 34.13 6.78
N GLU A 125 -7.64 34.56 6.33
CA GLU A 125 -7.97 35.99 6.31
C GLU A 125 -7.89 36.48 7.76
N GLN A 126 -6.90 37.32 8.10
CA GLN A 126 -6.80 37.92 9.43
C GLN A 126 -6.94 39.43 9.33
N GLU A 127 -8.00 39.96 9.96
CA GLU A 127 -8.20 41.41 10.17
C GLU A 127 -7.28 42.02 11.24
N HIS A 128 -6.41 41.27 11.94
CA HIS A 128 -5.53 41.86 12.95
C HIS A 128 -4.11 41.22 13.07
N PRO A 129 -3.06 42.05 13.25
CA PRO A 129 -1.66 41.62 13.22
C PRO A 129 -1.18 41.15 14.61
N ALA A 130 -1.46 39.90 14.96
CA ALA A 130 -0.77 39.19 16.05
C ALA A 130 0.00 37.97 15.49
N ILE A 131 0.86 38.23 14.50
CA ILE A 131 1.51 37.24 13.62
C ILE A 131 2.47 36.30 14.38
N ALA A 132 2.92 36.66 15.59
CA ALA A 132 3.98 35.92 16.29
C ALA A 132 3.52 34.74 17.17
N LYS A 133 2.21 34.59 17.46
CA LYS A 133 1.70 33.55 18.38
C LYS A 133 0.81 32.49 17.74
N THR A 134 0.35 32.69 16.50
CA THR A 134 -0.60 31.78 15.85
C THR A 134 0.15 30.67 15.11
N PRO A 135 -0.16 29.39 15.33
CA PRO A 135 0.42 28.29 14.55
C PRO A 135 0.02 28.40 13.07
N LEU A 136 0.94 28.07 12.18
CA LEU A 136 0.68 27.92 10.75
C LEU A 136 -0.05 26.60 10.52
N LEU A 137 -1.03 26.61 9.61
CA LEU A 137 -1.81 25.44 9.28
C LEU A 137 -1.44 24.91 7.89
N TYR A 138 -1.16 23.62 7.82
CA TYR A 138 -0.87 22.90 6.58
C TYR A 138 -1.90 21.80 6.38
N ARG A 139 -2.37 21.61 5.15
CA ARG A 139 -3.37 20.61 4.79
C ARG A 139 -2.81 19.65 3.76
N LEU A 140 -3.02 18.37 3.99
CA LEU A 140 -2.82 17.33 2.98
C LEU A 140 -4.13 16.57 2.80
N GLN A 141 -4.62 16.55 1.55
CA GLN A 141 -5.65 15.59 1.14
C GLN A 141 -4.96 14.29 0.73
N LYS A 142 -5.58 13.15 1.02
CA LYS A 142 -5.07 11.83 0.63
C LYS A 142 -4.85 11.73 -0.89
N SER A 143 -5.73 12.35 -1.69
CA SER A 143 -5.60 12.44 -3.17
C SER A 143 -4.38 13.25 -3.62
N ASP A 144 -4.01 14.26 -2.84
CA ASP A 144 -2.96 15.23 -3.17
C ASP A 144 -1.59 14.73 -2.68
N PHE A 145 -1.54 13.57 -2.03
CA PHE A 145 -0.31 12.93 -1.61
C PHE A 145 0.42 12.36 -2.83
N ASN A 146 1.00 13.27 -3.59
CA ASN A 146 1.53 13.06 -4.92
C ASN A 146 2.98 12.57 -4.82
N ARG A 147 3.18 11.26 -4.69
CA ARG A 147 4.49 10.63 -4.87
C ARG A 147 4.70 10.30 -6.35
N THR A 148 4.75 11.33 -7.19
CA THR A 148 5.26 11.17 -8.55
C THR A 148 6.77 11.12 -8.48
N ASP A 149 7.30 9.90 -8.45
CA ASP A 149 8.59 9.44 -8.96
C ASP A 149 8.92 8.09 -8.32
N ASN A 150 9.86 7.36 -8.92
CA ASN A 150 10.38 6.07 -8.44
C ASN A 150 11.05 6.14 -7.04
N GLN A 151 10.87 7.24 -6.31
CA GLN A 151 11.37 7.47 -4.96
C GLN A 151 10.78 6.45 -3.97
N ASP A 152 9.55 5.98 -4.18
CA ASP A 152 9.01 4.84 -3.43
C ASP A 152 9.83 3.57 -3.64
N ALA A 153 10.20 3.25 -4.88
CA ALA A 153 11.07 2.11 -5.18
C ALA A 153 12.41 2.23 -4.44
N THR A 154 13.03 3.41 -4.50
CA THR A 154 14.33 3.66 -3.84
C THR A 154 14.23 3.54 -2.32
N GLU A 155 13.16 4.02 -1.70
CA GLU A 155 12.99 3.90 -0.25
C GLU A 155 12.66 2.46 0.16
N LEU A 156 11.80 1.76 -0.58
CA LEU A 156 11.43 0.37 -0.29
C LEU A 156 12.61 -0.59 -0.45
N GLN A 157 13.50 -0.36 -1.42
CA GLN A 157 14.71 -1.16 -1.63
C GLN A 157 15.72 -1.05 -0.48
N LYS A 158 15.62 -0.04 0.39
CA LYS A 158 16.48 0.12 1.57
C LYS A 158 15.99 -0.67 2.78
N LEU A 159 14.76 -1.21 2.74
CA LEU A 159 14.14 -1.92 3.84
C LEU A 159 14.53 -3.41 3.83
N SER A 160 14.64 -4.02 5.01
CA SER A 160 14.75 -5.47 5.13
C SER A 160 13.42 -6.15 4.76
N LEU A 161 13.45 -7.46 4.53
CA LEU A 161 12.23 -8.23 4.24
C LEU A 161 11.21 -8.15 5.40
N GLU A 162 11.68 -8.22 6.64
CA GLU A 162 10.84 -8.10 7.83
C GLU A 162 10.16 -6.73 7.89
N GLN A 163 10.90 -5.65 7.59
CA GLN A 163 10.35 -4.30 7.53
C GLN A 163 9.31 -4.14 6.42
N LEU A 164 9.56 -4.75 5.26
CA LEU A 164 8.58 -4.80 4.18
C LEU A 164 7.34 -5.60 4.58
N TRP A 165 7.48 -6.68 5.32
CA TRP A 165 6.34 -7.47 5.80
C TRP A 165 5.53 -6.76 6.89
N GLU A 166 6.17 -5.96 7.73
CA GLU A 166 5.47 -5.09 8.68
C GLU A 166 4.69 -3.97 7.95
N LEU A 167 5.28 -3.40 6.90
CA LEU A 167 4.66 -2.33 6.12
C LEU A 167 3.53 -2.85 5.22
N PHE A 168 3.66 -4.08 4.72
CA PHE A 168 2.72 -4.73 3.81
C PHE A 168 2.23 -6.07 4.38
N PRO A 169 1.51 -6.04 5.52
CA PRO A 169 1.05 -7.25 6.18
C PRO A 169 0.02 -7.96 5.31
N ILE A 170 -0.07 -9.27 5.51
CA ILE A 170 -1.08 -10.08 4.86
C ILE A 170 -2.43 -9.78 5.48
N VAL A 171 -3.34 -9.24 4.66
CA VAL A 171 -4.73 -8.98 5.02
C VAL A 171 -5.62 -9.58 3.94
N ILE A 172 -6.67 -10.27 4.38
CA ILE A 172 -7.74 -10.75 3.49
C ILE A 172 -8.92 -9.81 3.67
N ARG A 173 -9.47 -9.33 2.55
CA ARG A 173 -10.60 -8.41 2.51
C ARG A 173 -11.75 -9.03 1.71
N PRO A 174 -12.99 -8.60 1.96
CA PRO A 174 -14.12 -8.83 1.07
C PRO A 174 -13.77 -8.51 -0.39
N TYR A 175 -14.40 -9.23 -1.31
CA TYR A 175 -14.25 -8.94 -2.73
C TYR A 175 -14.68 -7.51 -3.04
N ASN A 176 -13.89 -6.81 -3.86
CA ASN A 176 -14.20 -5.47 -4.34
C ASN A 176 -14.65 -5.57 -5.81
N GLU A 177 -15.88 -5.17 -6.10
CA GLU A 177 -16.45 -5.17 -7.46
C GLU A 177 -15.65 -4.29 -8.45
N GLN A 178 -14.81 -3.37 -7.95
CA GLN A 178 -13.97 -2.54 -8.80
C GLN A 178 -12.70 -3.24 -9.33
N TYR A 179 -12.34 -4.43 -8.84
CA TYR A 179 -11.08 -5.08 -9.25
C TYR A 179 -11.01 -5.32 -10.76
N THR A 180 -12.11 -5.72 -11.40
CA THR A 180 -12.17 -5.89 -12.86
C THR A 180 -11.91 -4.56 -13.58
N ALA A 181 -12.53 -3.47 -13.14
CA ALA A 181 -12.31 -2.14 -13.73
C ALA A 181 -10.87 -1.66 -13.54
N TRP A 182 -10.26 -1.92 -12.38
CA TRP A 182 -8.86 -1.59 -12.11
C TRP A 182 -7.91 -2.39 -12.99
N TYR A 183 -8.17 -3.69 -13.17
CA TYR A 183 -7.45 -4.52 -14.11
C TYR A 183 -7.56 -4.00 -15.54
N ASP A 184 -8.78 -3.72 -16.02
CA ASP A 184 -9.00 -3.26 -17.39
C ASP A 184 -8.30 -1.93 -17.68
N ALA A 185 -8.33 -1.00 -16.73
CA ALA A 185 -7.60 0.25 -16.83
C ALA A 185 -6.08 0.02 -16.95
N GLN A 186 -5.50 -0.89 -16.15
CA GLN A 186 -4.07 -1.21 -16.27
C GLN A 186 -3.76 -1.99 -17.55
N ARG A 187 -4.61 -2.92 -17.98
CA ARG A 187 -4.45 -3.64 -19.24
C ARG A 187 -4.38 -2.66 -20.42
N LEU A 188 -5.31 -1.71 -20.51
CA LEU A 188 -5.31 -0.68 -21.56
C LEU A 188 -4.05 0.20 -21.50
N ARG A 189 -3.61 0.59 -20.30
CA ARG A 189 -2.37 1.34 -20.11
C ARG A 189 -1.14 0.56 -20.58
N LEU A 190 -1.02 -0.71 -20.21
CA LEU A 190 0.07 -1.60 -20.63
C LEU A 190 0.05 -1.82 -22.15
N GLN A 191 -1.11 -2.00 -22.76
CA GLN A 191 -1.28 -2.12 -24.21
C GLN A 191 -0.78 -0.86 -24.93
N SER A 192 -1.17 0.32 -24.45
CA SER A 192 -0.69 1.59 -25.01
C SER A 192 0.82 1.77 -24.85
N LEU A 193 1.37 1.33 -23.71
CA LEU A 193 2.78 1.53 -23.35
C LEU A 193 3.72 0.60 -24.13
N LEU A 194 3.35 -0.68 -24.27
CA LEU A 194 4.21 -1.73 -24.81
C LEU A 194 3.92 -2.08 -26.28
N LYS A 195 2.76 -1.66 -26.81
CA LYS A 195 2.38 -1.84 -28.22
C LYS A 195 2.50 -3.31 -28.66
N ALA A 196 3.09 -3.56 -29.83
CA ALA A 196 3.10 -4.85 -30.53
C ALA A 196 3.91 -5.97 -29.85
N SER A 197 4.55 -5.74 -28.71
CA SER A 197 5.31 -6.78 -28.01
C SER A 197 4.44 -7.74 -27.18
N ILE A 198 3.15 -7.45 -27.01
CA ILE A 198 2.26 -8.21 -26.14
C ILE A 198 1.62 -9.39 -26.89
N VAL A 199 1.77 -10.60 -26.35
CA VAL A 199 1.04 -11.79 -26.82
C VAL A 199 -0.29 -11.92 -26.09
N ARG A 200 -0.30 -11.78 -24.76
CA ARG A 200 -1.52 -11.87 -23.95
C ARG A 200 -1.38 -11.06 -22.66
N ILE A 201 -2.48 -10.46 -22.20
CA ILE A 201 -2.58 -9.87 -20.86
C ILE A 201 -3.83 -10.46 -20.20
N SER A 202 -3.68 -11.00 -19.00
CA SER A 202 -4.76 -11.70 -18.30
C SER A 202 -4.88 -11.24 -16.85
N HIS A 203 -6.11 -11.09 -16.36
CA HIS A 203 -6.38 -10.91 -14.93
C HIS A 203 -6.28 -12.28 -14.28
N MET A 204 -5.38 -12.42 -13.31
CA MET A 204 -5.18 -13.67 -12.59
C MET A 204 -5.25 -13.46 -11.07
N GLY A 205 -4.96 -14.52 -10.33
CA GLY A 205 -5.03 -14.50 -8.87
C GLY A 205 -6.46 -14.41 -8.34
N SER A 206 -6.57 -14.25 -7.02
CA SER A 206 -7.88 -14.30 -6.36
C SER A 206 -8.80 -13.13 -6.73
N THR A 207 -8.26 -11.96 -7.08
CA THR A 207 -9.07 -10.78 -7.45
C THR A 207 -9.72 -10.92 -8.83
N ALA A 208 -9.29 -11.89 -9.64
CA ALA A 208 -9.91 -12.23 -10.92
C ALA A 208 -11.16 -13.13 -10.78
N VAL A 209 -11.42 -13.66 -9.57
CA VAL A 209 -12.57 -14.52 -9.29
C VAL A 209 -13.61 -13.70 -8.51
N LYS A 210 -14.76 -13.46 -9.13
CA LYS A 210 -15.83 -12.65 -8.53
C LYS A 210 -16.29 -13.26 -7.20
N GLY A 211 -16.44 -12.43 -6.17
CA GLY A 211 -16.90 -12.85 -4.84
C GLY A 211 -15.83 -13.53 -3.97
N LEU A 212 -14.64 -13.82 -4.51
CA LEU A 212 -13.57 -14.45 -3.74
C LEU A 212 -12.81 -13.42 -2.90
N GLU A 213 -12.84 -13.59 -1.58
CA GLU A 213 -12.05 -12.77 -0.66
C GLU A 213 -10.55 -12.92 -0.92
N ALA A 214 -9.82 -11.80 -0.90
CA ALA A 214 -8.45 -11.77 -1.38
C ALA A 214 -7.62 -10.73 -0.63
N LYS A 215 -6.29 -10.82 -0.81
CA LYS A 215 -5.44 -9.65 -0.61
C LYS A 215 -5.90 -8.57 -1.60
N PRO A 216 -6.02 -7.29 -1.20
CA PRO A 216 -6.50 -6.22 -2.07
C PRO A 216 -5.43 -5.79 -3.09
N CYS A 217 -5.02 -6.73 -3.94
CA CYS A 217 -3.99 -6.57 -4.96
C CYS A 217 -4.47 -7.24 -6.26
N VAL A 218 -4.43 -6.48 -7.36
CA VAL A 218 -4.78 -7.00 -8.68
C VAL A 218 -3.54 -7.64 -9.31
N ASP A 219 -3.60 -8.96 -9.53
CA ASP A 219 -2.55 -9.71 -10.19
C ASP A 219 -2.77 -9.73 -11.72
N ILE A 220 -1.77 -9.30 -12.46
CA ILE A 220 -1.78 -9.19 -13.92
C ILE A 220 -0.70 -10.09 -14.47
N LEU A 221 -1.07 -11.03 -15.34
CA LEU A 221 -0.12 -11.78 -16.16
C LEU A 221 0.06 -11.04 -17.49
N LEU A 222 1.29 -10.66 -17.80
CA LEU A 222 1.70 -10.14 -19.10
C LEU A 222 2.61 -11.15 -19.78
N GLU A 223 2.17 -11.64 -20.93
CA GLU A 223 2.92 -12.57 -21.76
C GLU A 223 3.50 -11.84 -22.96
N THR A 224 4.83 -11.86 -23.05
CA THR A 224 5.64 -11.15 -24.05
C THR A 224 6.98 -11.85 -24.18
N ASP A 225 7.74 -11.57 -25.23
CA ASP A 225 9.13 -12.02 -25.31
C ASP A 225 9.96 -11.41 -24.16
N THR A 226 10.43 -12.26 -23.25
CA THR A 226 11.27 -11.89 -22.10
C THR A 226 12.71 -12.37 -22.23
N ARG A 227 13.17 -12.77 -23.44
CA ARG A 227 14.58 -13.16 -23.66
C ARG A 227 15.55 -11.99 -23.57
N HIS A 228 15.09 -10.78 -23.95
CA HIS A 228 15.85 -9.53 -23.86
C HIS A 228 14.99 -8.38 -23.28
N PRO A 229 14.67 -8.42 -21.97
CA PRO A 229 13.63 -7.56 -21.40
C PRO A 229 14.13 -6.16 -20.99
N GLN A 230 15.34 -5.74 -21.36
CA GLN A 230 15.94 -4.51 -20.83
C GLN A 230 15.12 -3.27 -21.20
N LYS A 231 14.60 -3.22 -22.44
CA LYS A 231 13.72 -2.12 -22.89
C LYS A 231 12.37 -2.15 -22.18
N LEU A 232 11.81 -3.34 -21.98
CA LEU A 232 10.56 -3.57 -21.25
C LEU A 232 10.68 -3.07 -19.81
N ILE A 233 11.72 -3.50 -19.09
CA ILE A 233 12.00 -3.08 -17.70
C ILE A 233 12.09 -1.56 -17.63
N LYS A 234 12.91 -0.92 -18.47
CA LYS A 234 13.04 0.55 -18.50
C LYS A 234 11.70 1.25 -18.75
N THR A 235 10.89 0.70 -19.65
CA THR A 235 9.58 1.28 -20.01
C THR A 235 8.59 1.17 -18.86
N LEU A 236 8.46 -0.01 -18.25
CA LEU A 236 7.59 -0.24 -17.10
C LEU A 236 8.03 0.58 -15.88
N THR A 237 9.34 0.65 -15.60
CA THR A 237 9.86 1.45 -14.50
C THR A 237 9.59 2.93 -14.67
N ARG A 238 9.67 3.47 -15.90
CA ARG A 238 9.26 4.87 -16.17
C ARG A 238 7.76 5.11 -15.96
N ASP A 239 6.93 4.08 -16.16
CA ASP A 239 5.49 4.14 -15.88
C ASP A 239 5.13 4.01 -14.39
N GLY A 240 6.13 3.81 -13.51
CA GLY A 240 5.96 3.70 -12.07
C GLY A 240 5.83 2.26 -11.55
N TRP A 241 6.26 1.26 -12.33
CA TRP A 241 6.37 -0.11 -11.86
C TRP A 241 7.72 -0.37 -11.18
N ILE A 242 7.68 -0.96 -9.99
CA ILE A 242 8.85 -1.30 -9.19
C ILE A 242 9.23 -2.74 -9.51
N LEU A 243 10.41 -2.97 -10.10
CA LEU A 243 10.92 -4.32 -10.31
C LEU A 243 11.32 -4.93 -8.95
N MET A 244 10.63 -6.00 -8.55
CA MET A 244 10.83 -6.66 -7.26
C MET A 244 11.71 -7.89 -7.37
N SER A 245 11.54 -8.68 -8.43
CA SER A 245 12.34 -9.88 -8.66
C SER A 245 12.50 -10.18 -10.14
N ARG A 246 13.58 -10.90 -10.43
CA ARG A 246 14.00 -11.32 -11.76
C ARG A 246 14.63 -12.69 -11.64
N LYS A 247 14.14 -13.65 -12.42
CA LYS A 247 14.65 -15.03 -12.45
C LYS A 247 14.81 -15.47 -13.91
N GLN A 248 15.95 -16.07 -14.24
CA GLN A 248 16.15 -16.70 -15.54
C GLN A 248 15.46 -18.07 -15.55
N GLU A 249 14.67 -18.34 -16.58
CA GLU A 249 14.14 -19.67 -16.92
C GLU A 249 14.62 -20.06 -18.33
N GLU A 250 14.31 -21.28 -18.75
CA GLU A 250 14.72 -21.83 -20.04
C GLU A 250 14.27 -20.98 -21.24
N GLN A 251 12.99 -20.56 -21.27
CA GLN A 251 12.40 -19.85 -22.40
C GLN A 251 12.65 -18.33 -22.37
N GLY A 252 13.06 -17.79 -21.23
CA GLY A 252 13.20 -16.36 -21.00
C GLY A 252 13.15 -16.03 -19.53
N GLU A 253 13.08 -14.74 -19.20
CA GLU A 253 13.04 -14.32 -17.81
C GLU A 253 11.62 -14.24 -17.25
N ILE A 254 11.48 -14.54 -15.97
CA ILE A 254 10.31 -14.20 -15.15
C ILE A 254 10.63 -12.91 -14.40
N LEU A 255 9.78 -11.90 -14.59
CA LEU A 255 9.88 -10.61 -13.92
C LEU A 255 8.64 -10.36 -13.09
N CYS A 256 8.81 -9.94 -11.84
CA CYS A 256 7.71 -9.51 -11.00
C CYS A 256 7.84 -8.02 -10.67
N PHE A 257 6.83 -7.24 -11.02
CA PHE A 257 6.75 -5.83 -10.70
C PHE A 257 5.58 -5.54 -9.76
N ASN A 258 5.77 -4.51 -8.94
CA ASN A 258 4.73 -3.99 -8.07
C ASN A 258 4.38 -2.54 -8.43
N LYS A 259 3.11 -2.16 -8.26
CA LYS A 259 2.65 -0.77 -8.34
C LYS A 259 1.64 -0.50 -7.22
N GLY A 260 1.66 0.71 -6.67
CA GLY A 260 0.88 1.07 -5.49
C GLY A 260 1.50 0.61 -4.16
N TYR A 261 2.76 0.19 -4.18
CA TYR A 261 3.58 0.01 -2.98
C TYR A 261 4.32 1.32 -2.71
N THR A 262 4.11 1.90 -1.54
CA THR A 262 4.74 3.16 -1.15
C THR A 262 5.53 2.97 0.13
N ALA A 263 6.46 3.87 0.45
CA ALA A 263 7.13 3.86 1.76
C ALA A 263 6.11 4.08 2.92
N LEU A 264 4.87 4.43 2.59
CA LEU A 264 3.72 4.55 3.48
C LEU A 264 2.71 3.41 3.26
N GLY A 265 3.16 2.19 2.95
CA GLY A 265 2.24 1.08 2.73
C GLY A 265 1.48 1.18 1.40
N PHE A 266 0.31 0.56 1.34
CA PHE A 266 -0.46 0.39 0.10
C PHE A 266 -1.20 1.67 -0.30
N ALA A 267 -1.08 2.05 -1.58
CA ALA A 267 -2.00 2.98 -2.22
C ALA A 267 -3.40 2.35 -2.36
N ASP A 268 -4.40 3.16 -2.72
CA ASP A 268 -5.78 2.68 -2.89
C ASP A 268 -5.92 1.60 -3.98
N ARG A 269 -5.02 1.61 -4.97
CA ARG A 269 -4.96 0.62 -6.04
C ARG A 269 -3.58 -0.02 -6.08
N VAL A 270 -3.54 -1.31 -5.80
CA VAL A 270 -2.30 -2.10 -5.74
C VAL A 270 -2.31 -3.14 -6.83
N PHE A 271 -1.17 -3.28 -7.51
CA PHE A 271 -1.03 -4.22 -8.62
C PHE A 271 0.27 -5.02 -8.50
N HIS A 272 0.18 -6.29 -8.86
CA HIS A 272 1.32 -7.14 -9.18
C HIS A 272 1.28 -7.44 -10.67
N LEU A 273 2.38 -7.18 -11.36
CA LEU A 273 2.56 -7.50 -12.77
C LEU A 273 3.60 -8.59 -12.89
N HIS A 274 3.14 -9.76 -13.31
CA HIS A 274 3.94 -10.95 -13.57
C HIS A 274 4.20 -10.97 -15.07
N VAL A 275 5.45 -10.74 -15.48
CA VAL A 275 5.84 -10.74 -16.88
C VAL A 275 6.61 -12.01 -17.20
N ARG A 276 6.11 -12.79 -18.15
CA ARG A 276 6.65 -14.11 -18.49
C ARG A 276 6.65 -14.33 -19.99
N TYR A 277 7.48 -15.28 -20.43
CA TYR A 277 7.40 -15.80 -21.78
C TYR A 277 6.01 -16.44 -22.02
N PRO A 278 5.41 -16.32 -23.23
CA PRO A 278 4.08 -16.87 -23.49
C PRO A 278 4.02 -18.38 -23.28
N ALA A 279 3.04 -18.85 -22.51
CA ALA A 279 2.84 -20.28 -22.23
C ALA A 279 1.42 -20.57 -21.70
N ALA A 280 1.07 -21.85 -21.55
CA ALA A 280 -0.17 -22.26 -20.90
C ALA A 280 -0.04 -22.19 -19.37
N TRP A 281 0.06 -20.98 -18.82
CA TRP A 281 0.29 -20.73 -17.39
C TRP A 281 -0.85 -21.26 -16.49
N GLY A 282 -0.47 -21.98 -15.42
CA GLY A 282 -1.41 -22.68 -14.54
C GLY A 282 -2.33 -21.73 -13.77
N GLU A 283 -1.87 -20.52 -13.49
CA GLU A 283 -2.64 -19.49 -12.80
C GLU A 283 -3.92 -19.11 -13.54
N LEU A 284 -3.94 -19.21 -14.87
CA LEU A 284 -5.15 -18.96 -15.67
C LEU A 284 -6.18 -20.08 -15.52
N TYR A 285 -5.71 -21.34 -15.56
CA TYR A 285 -6.53 -22.52 -15.31
C TYR A 285 -7.12 -22.49 -13.90
N PHE A 286 -6.29 -22.19 -12.90
CA PHE A 286 -6.69 -22.05 -11.50
C PHE A 286 -7.84 -21.06 -11.34
N CYS A 287 -7.71 -19.85 -11.89
CA CYS A 287 -8.75 -18.83 -11.77
C CYS A 287 -10.06 -19.27 -12.44
N GLU A 288 -9.97 -19.87 -13.62
CA GLU A 288 -11.16 -20.31 -14.35
C GLU A 288 -11.91 -21.42 -13.61
N TYR A 289 -11.17 -22.38 -13.06
CA TYR A 289 -11.76 -23.47 -12.28
C TYR A 289 -12.46 -22.96 -11.03
N LEU A 290 -11.89 -21.99 -10.32
CA LEU A 290 -12.54 -21.37 -9.17
C LEU A 290 -13.83 -20.61 -9.53
N ARG A 291 -13.98 -20.11 -10.76
CA ARG A 291 -15.21 -19.44 -11.21
C ARG A 291 -16.37 -20.40 -11.44
N THR A 292 -16.08 -21.65 -11.77
CA THR A 292 -17.10 -22.68 -12.07
C THR A 292 -17.32 -23.66 -10.91
N HIS A 293 -16.46 -23.65 -9.89
CA HIS A 293 -16.49 -24.58 -8.76
C HIS A 293 -16.63 -23.88 -7.40
N ASP A 294 -17.83 -23.43 -7.08
CA ASP A 294 -18.15 -22.68 -5.85
C ASP A 294 -17.67 -23.37 -4.56
N ALA A 295 -17.83 -24.69 -4.45
CA ALA A 295 -17.41 -25.43 -3.27
C ALA A 295 -15.88 -25.40 -3.08
N VAL A 296 -15.12 -25.47 -4.17
CA VAL A 296 -13.66 -25.38 -4.16
C VAL A 296 -13.22 -23.94 -3.86
N CYS A 297 -13.90 -22.95 -4.46
CA CYS A 297 -13.68 -21.54 -4.19
C CYS A 297 -13.86 -21.20 -2.71
N ARG A 298 -14.92 -21.70 -2.05
CA ARG A 298 -15.14 -21.53 -0.61
C ARG A 298 -14.06 -22.18 0.25
N LYS A 299 -13.63 -23.40 -0.08
CA LYS A 299 -12.53 -24.08 0.62
C LYS A 299 -11.23 -23.27 0.52
N TYR A 300 -10.90 -22.80 -0.67
CA TYR A 300 -9.72 -21.96 -0.89
C TYR A 300 -9.79 -20.62 -0.16
N ALA A 301 -10.98 -19.99 -0.09
CA ALA A 301 -11.19 -18.78 0.68
C ALA A 301 -10.96 -18.99 2.19
N ALA A 302 -11.48 -20.08 2.75
CA ALA A 302 -11.31 -20.44 4.15
C ALA A 302 -9.84 -20.68 4.50
N LEU A 303 -9.13 -21.47 3.69
CA LEU A 303 -7.69 -21.71 3.85
C LEU A 303 -6.90 -20.40 3.87
N LYS A 304 -7.15 -19.49 2.91
CA LYS A 304 -6.45 -18.20 2.86
C LYS A 304 -6.67 -17.35 4.11
N LYS A 305 -7.88 -17.39 4.70
CA LYS A 305 -8.21 -16.65 5.92
C LYS A 305 -7.43 -17.20 7.11
N GLU A 306 -7.41 -18.52 7.27
CA GLU A 306 -6.64 -19.19 8.32
C GLU A 306 -5.14 -18.87 8.21
N LEU A 307 -4.56 -19.07 7.01
CA LEU A 307 -3.15 -18.77 6.77
C LEU A 307 -2.81 -17.30 7.00
N ALA A 308 -3.72 -16.37 6.72
CA ALA A 308 -3.48 -14.95 6.95
C ALA A 308 -3.35 -14.58 8.44
N GLN A 309 -3.96 -15.37 9.34
CA GLN A 309 -3.82 -15.18 10.79
C GLN A 309 -2.43 -15.61 11.26
N THR A 310 -1.98 -16.79 10.81
CA THR A 310 -0.68 -17.37 11.16
C THR A 310 0.49 -16.61 10.54
N TYR A 311 0.40 -16.29 9.25
CA TYR A 311 1.49 -15.74 8.45
C TYR A 311 1.35 -14.23 8.19
N ARG A 312 0.73 -13.50 9.13
CA ARG A 312 0.40 -12.07 8.94
C ARG A 312 1.59 -11.21 8.50
N ARG A 313 2.79 -11.53 8.97
CA ARG A 313 4.06 -10.84 8.68
C ARG A 313 5.08 -11.75 8.00
N ASP A 314 4.64 -12.85 7.38
CA ASP A 314 5.52 -13.78 6.70
C ASP A 314 4.91 -14.10 5.33
N ARG A 315 5.30 -13.31 4.32
CA ARG A 315 4.74 -13.44 2.97
C ARG A 315 5.15 -14.75 2.33
N ASP A 316 6.38 -15.20 2.59
CA ASP A 316 6.94 -16.37 1.94
C ASP A 316 6.33 -17.62 2.55
N GLY A 317 6.22 -17.71 3.88
CA GLY A 317 5.48 -18.76 4.57
C GLY A 317 4.02 -18.84 4.14
N TYR A 318 3.33 -17.70 4.01
CA TYR A 318 1.95 -17.68 3.48
C TYR A 318 1.86 -18.19 2.04
N THR A 319 2.86 -17.89 1.20
CA THR A 319 2.87 -18.30 -0.19
C THR A 319 3.12 -19.80 -0.28
N GLN A 320 4.09 -20.30 0.47
CA GLN A 320 4.43 -21.72 0.56
C GLN A 320 3.26 -22.56 1.12
N ALA A 321 2.61 -22.09 2.18
CA ALA A 321 1.57 -22.85 2.89
C ALA A 321 0.29 -23.09 2.06
N LYS A 322 0.09 -22.37 0.95
CA LYS A 322 -1.04 -22.58 0.03
C LYS A 322 -0.65 -23.25 -1.29
N THR A 323 0.64 -23.52 -1.51
CA THR A 323 1.16 -24.03 -2.78
C THR A 323 0.50 -25.35 -3.16
N GLU A 324 0.49 -26.34 -2.26
CA GLU A 324 -0.09 -27.67 -2.52
C GLU A 324 -1.57 -27.57 -2.96
N CYS A 325 -2.39 -26.81 -2.22
CA CYS A 325 -3.79 -26.59 -2.59
C CYS A 325 -3.94 -25.94 -3.97
N ILE A 326 -3.09 -24.96 -4.31
CA ILE A 326 -3.11 -24.32 -5.64
C ILE A 326 -2.73 -25.32 -6.73
N GLU A 327 -1.71 -26.14 -6.50
CA GLU A 327 -1.24 -27.15 -7.45
C GLU A 327 -2.31 -28.22 -7.71
N GLU A 328 -2.96 -28.72 -6.66
CA GLU A 328 -4.07 -29.68 -6.78
C GLU A 328 -5.23 -29.10 -7.60
N ILE A 329 -5.68 -27.88 -7.28
CA ILE A 329 -6.75 -27.20 -8.02
C ILE A 329 -6.34 -26.98 -9.48
N THR A 330 -5.08 -26.57 -9.72
CA THR A 330 -4.57 -26.34 -11.07
C THR A 330 -4.51 -27.63 -11.88
N LYS A 331 -4.16 -28.77 -11.26
CA LYS A 331 -4.16 -30.08 -11.90
C LYS A 331 -5.57 -30.48 -12.35
N LEU A 332 -6.56 -30.33 -11.47
CA LEU A 332 -7.97 -30.57 -11.81
C LEU A 332 -8.43 -29.63 -12.95
N ALA A 333 -8.08 -28.36 -12.85
CA ALA A 333 -8.41 -27.35 -13.85
C ALA A 333 -7.84 -27.66 -15.24
N ARG A 334 -6.61 -28.16 -15.30
CA ARG A 334 -5.99 -28.57 -16.58
C ARG A 334 -6.66 -29.80 -17.18
N ALA A 335 -7.07 -30.75 -16.35
CA ALA A 335 -7.80 -31.93 -16.83
C ALA A 335 -9.14 -31.54 -17.46
N GLU A 336 -9.85 -30.59 -16.86
CA GLU A 336 -11.17 -30.14 -17.34
C GLU A 336 -11.11 -29.17 -18.53
N LEU A 337 -10.21 -28.16 -18.47
CA LEU A 337 -10.18 -27.07 -19.45
C LEU A 337 -9.23 -27.34 -20.63
N SER A 338 -8.43 -28.42 -20.54
CA SER A 338 -7.52 -28.90 -21.58
C SER A 338 -6.72 -27.77 -22.26
N ASP A 339 -6.99 -27.49 -23.53
CA ASP A 339 -6.17 -26.61 -24.37
C ASP A 339 -6.55 -25.12 -24.29
N LYS A 340 -7.47 -24.73 -23.40
CA LYS A 340 -8.06 -23.38 -23.34
C LYS A 340 -7.04 -22.23 -23.35
N PHE A 341 -5.89 -22.41 -22.71
CA PHE A 341 -4.87 -21.35 -22.60
C PHE A 341 -3.59 -21.63 -23.39
N ILE A 342 -3.58 -22.66 -24.24
CA ILE A 342 -2.46 -22.92 -25.16
C ILE A 342 -2.33 -21.74 -26.13
N ILE A 343 -1.11 -21.22 -26.27
CA ILE A 343 -0.78 -20.21 -27.28
C ILE A 343 -0.67 -20.94 -28.63
N LYS A 344 -1.50 -20.55 -29.59
CA LYS A 344 -1.54 -21.14 -30.94
C LYS A 344 -0.48 -20.55 -31.86
#